data_AF-A0A2C5YAW5-F1
#
_entry.id   AF-A0A2C5YAW5-F1
#
_cell.length_a   1.000
_cell.length_b   1.000
_cell.length_c   1.000
_cell.angle_alpha   90.00
_cell.angle_beta   90.00
_cell.angle_gamma   90.00
#
_symmetry.space_group_name_H-M   'P 1'
#
loop_
_entity.id
_entity.type
_entity.pdbx_description
1 polymer ?
#
loop_
_entity_poly.entity_id
_entity_poly.type
_entity_poly.pdbx_seq_one_letter_code
_entity_poly.pdbx_strand_id
1 'polypeptide(L)'
;MSLSKEYKDYGNIHFQARDYIGAEGLYSKAIVADPKNALLYTNRALSRIKLGMWDSAASDCNTCLSLSPNNMKAHYYLAQSHFELKNYDAALEQALLAHSACAATSDKSISSITALVLRCKKQCWEAADRARHREATDLERELMELLERQRDEALGQEDEALQRDSIGKECDLKQALLRDLFDRARNKTQMRREVPDWAIDEISFGFMVDPVVTRTGKSYERASIMEHLRRHPSDPLTREPLQPSDLRPNIALRQACDDFLKDNGWAVDW
;
A
#
# COMPACT_ATOMS: atom_id res chain seq x y z
N MET A 1 28.50 -33.12 -6.78
CA MET A 1 27.75 -31.87 -6.53
C MET A 1 27.11 -31.98 -5.16
N SER A 2 26.93 -30.88 -4.41
CA SER A 2 26.24 -30.95 -3.10
C SER A 2 24.79 -31.38 -3.29
N LEU A 3 24.30 -32.30 -2.46
CA LEU A 3 22.93 -32.84 -2.49
C LEU A 3 21.87 -31.72 -2.42
N SER A 4 22.16 -30.65 -1.66
CA SER A 4 21.29 -29.45 -1.60
C SER A 4 21.17 -28.75 -2.96
N LYS A 5 22.28 -28.62 -3.69
CA LYS A 5 22.29 -27.98 -5.02
C LYS A 5 21.45 -28.78 -6.01
N GLU A 6 21.58 -30.11 -5.99
CA GLU A 6 20.81 -31.00 -6.84
C GLU A 6 19.31 -30.92 -6.56
N TYR A 7 18.89 -30.99 -5.29
CA TYR A 7 17.48 -30.81 -4.92
C TYR A 7 16.94 -29.43 -5.31
N LYS A 8 17.73 -28.37 -5.14
CA LYS A 8 17.36 -27.02 -5.58
C LYS A 8 17.19 -26.96 -7.09
N ASP A 9 18.10 -27.56 -7.86
CA ASP A 9 18.04 -27.54 -9.33
C ASP A 9 16.84 -28.34 -9.85
N TYR A 10 16.53 -29.51 -9.25
CA TYR A 10 15.28 -30.23 -9.53
C TYR A 10 14.04 -29.43 -9.11
N GLY A 11 14.08 -28.76 -7.95
CA GLY A 11 13.00 -27.88 -7.51
C GLY A 11 12.71 -26.76 -8.50
N ASN A 12 13.77 -26.18 -9.11
CA ASN A 12 13.63 -25.17 -10.17
C ASN A 12 12.95 -25.76 -11.41
N ILE A 13 13.27 -26.99 -11.81
CA ILE A 13 12.65 -27.67 -12.96
C ILE A 13 11.15 -27.87 -12.71
N HIS A 14 10.77 -28.39 -11.54
CA HIS A 14 9.35 -28.55 -11.17
C HIS A 14 8.63 -27.20 -11.11
N PHE A 15 9.28 -26.17 -10.58
CA PHE A 15 8.71 -24.82 -10.53
C PHE A 15 8.46 -24.27 -11.93
N GLN A 16 9.39 -24.45 -12.86
CA GLN A 16 9.22 -24.04 -14.27
C GLN A 16 8.11 -24.84 -14.96
N ALA A 17 7.94 -26.11 -14.61
CA ALA A 17 6.83 -26.96 -15.05
C ALA A 17 5.48 -26.62 -14.38
N ARG A 18 5.42 -25.59 -13.52
CA ARG A 18 4.26 -25.17 -12.72
C ARG A 18 3.79 -26.22 -11.70
N ASP A 19 4.60 -27.25 -11.45
CA ASP A 19 4.39 -28.18 -10.34
C ASP A 19 4.97 -27.58 -9.06
N TYR A 20 4.21 -26.66 -8.46
CA TYR A 20 4.64 -25.94 -7.26
C TYR A 20 4.69 -26.84 -6.02
N ILE A 21 3.89 -27.92 -5.99
CA ILE A 21 3.89 -28.89 -4.89
C ILE A 21 5.19 -29.70 -4.94
N GLY A 22 5.54 -30.25 -6.11
CA GLY A 22 6.81 -30.94 -6.30
C GLY A 22 8.02 -30.04 -6.02
N ALA A 23 7.96 -28.78 -6.48
CA ALA A 23 9.00 -27.79 -6.19
C ALA A 23 9.16 -27.52 -4.70
N GLU A 24 8.06 -27.32 -3.97
CA GLU A 24 8.05 -27.10 -2.51
C GLU A 24 8.71 -28.26 -1.76
N GLY A 25 8.37 -29.51 -2.13
CA GLY A 25 8.96 -30.70 -1.53
C GLY A 25 10.45 -30.83 -1.80
N LEU A 26 10.90 -30.50 -3.02
CA LEU A 26 12.32 -30.52 -3.39
C LEU A 26 13.12 -29.42 -2.69
N TYR A 27 12.60 -28.20 -2.60
CA TYR A 27 13.24 -27.15 -1.82
C TYR A 27 13.30 -27.48 -0.34
N SER A 28 12.27 -28.13 0.21
CA SER A 28 12.30 -28.62 1.60
C SER A 28 13.43 -29.63 1.82
N LYS A 29 13.65 -30.56 0.90
CA LYS A 29 14.82 -31.48 0.96
C LYS A 29 16.14 -30.73 0.82
N ALA A 30 16.21 -29.71 -0.03
CA ALA A 30 17.39 -28.87 -0.19
C ALA A 30 17.73 -28.10 1.11
N ILE A 31 16.71 -27.61 1.83
CA ILE A 31 16.86 -26.89 3.11
C ILE A 31 17.36 -27.83 4.21
N VAL A 32 16.87 -29.07 4.27
CA VAL A 32 17.38 -30.07 5.22
C VAL A 32 18.87 -30.34 4.97
N ALA A 33 19.29 -30.39 3.70
CA ALA A 33 20.68 -30.60 3.33
C ALA A 33 21.59 -29.36 3.54
N ASP A 34 21.04 -28.14 3.46
CA ASP A 34 21.77 -26.89 3.70
C ASP A 34 20.84 -25.79 4.30
N PRO A 35 20.64 -25.79 5.62
CA PRO A 35 19.69 -24.89 6.29
C PRO A 35 20.20 -23.45 6.39
N LYS A 36 21.47 -23.18 6.08
CA LYS A 36 22.03 -21.81 6.14
C LYS A 36 21.89 -21.06 4.81
N ASN A 37 21.38 -21.72 3.77
CA ASN A 37 21.25 -21.14 2.45
C ASN A 37 19.93 -20.35 2.32
N ALA A 38 20.03 -19.05 2.52
CA ALA A 38 18.91 -18.10 2.43
C ALA A 38 18.10 -18.23 1.11
N LEU A 39 18.75 -18.55 -0.01
CA LEU A 39 18.10 -18.64 -1.32
C LEU A 39 17.05 -19.75 -1.39
N LEU A 40 17.27 -20.87 -0.66
CA LEU A 40 16.34 -22.00 -0.65
C LEU A 40 15.00 -21.62 -0.02
N TYR A 41 15.05 -20.79 1.03
CA TYR A 41 13.85 -20.27 1.67
C TYR A 41 13.07 -19.34 0.74
N THR A 42 13.73 -18.42 0.01
CA THR A 42 13.03 -17.58 -0.98
C THR A 42 12.43 -18.39 -2.13
N ASN A 43 13.11 -19.44 -2.57
CA ASN A 43 12.61 -20.31 -3.63
C ASN A 43 11.37 -21.10 -3.17
N ARG A 44 11.41 -21.64 -1.94
CA ARG A 44 10.25 -22.32 -1.35
C ARG A 44 9.11 -21.36 -1.05
N ALA A 45 9.39 -20.16 -0.54
CA ALA A 45 8.41 -19.11 -0.33
C ALA A 45 7.67 -18.76 -1.62
N LEU A 46 8.38 -18.65 -2.74
CA LEU A 46 7.76 -18.40 -4.04
C LEU A 46 6.83 -19.54 -4.48
N SER A 47 7.23 -20.81 -4.31
CA SER A 47 6.33 -21.95 -4.57
C SER A 47 5.08 -21.89 -3.69
N ARG A 48 5.24 -21.56 -2.40
CA ARG A 48 4.13 -21.43 -1.44
C ARG A 48 3.19 -20.28 -1.77
N ILE A 49 3.72 -19.14 -2.23
CA ILE A 49 2.93 -18.02 -2.78
C ILE A 49 2.08 -18.50 -3.97
N LYS A 50 2.64 -19.28 -4.89
CA LYS A 50 1.90 -19.82 -6.03
C LYS A 50 0.82 -20.83 -5.63
N LEU A 51 0.95 -21.43 -4.45
CA LEU A 51 -0.04 -22.33 -3.84
C LEU A 51 -1.03 -21.60 -2.92
N GLY A 52 -0.91 -20.29 -2.71
CA GLY A 52 -1.75 -19.52 -1.77
C GLY A 52 -1.45 -19.79 -0.29
N MET A 53 -0.29 -20.38 0.02
CA MET A 53 0.15 -20.68 1.38
C MET A 53 0.89 -19.47 1.99
N TRP A 54 0.16 -18.39 2.24
CA TRP A 54 0.72 -17.08 2.61
C TRP A 54 1.49 -17.09 3.93
N ASP A 55 0.96 -17.72 4.98
CA ASP A 55 1.63 -17.84 6.29
C ASP A 55 2.95 -18.60 6.20
N SER A 56 2.93 -19.75 5.50
CA SER A 56 4.13 -20.57 5.29
C SER A 56 5.18 -19.85 4.45
N ALA A 57 4.75 -19.07 3.45
CA ALA A 57 5.65 -18.23 2.67
C ALA A 57 6.24 -17.07 3.50
N ALA A 58 5.46 -16.44 4.36
CA ALA A 58 5.94 -15.39 5.27
C ALA A 58 6.99 -15.94 6.24
N SER A 59 6.76 -17.13 6.81
CA SER A 59 7.72 -17.82 7.68
C SER A 59 9.05 -18.12 6.98
N ASP A 60 9.00 -18.59 5.72
CA ASP A 60 10.21 -18.79 4.91
C ASP A 60 10.93 -17.47 4.63
N CYS A 61 10.20 -16.40 4.31
CA CYS A 61 10.80 -15.09 4.07
C CYS A 61 11.47 -14.54 5.32
N ASN A 62 10.84 -14.64 6.50
CA ASN A 62 11.45 -14.25 7.77
C ASN A 62 12.72 -15.04 8.07
N THR A 63 12.70 -16.35 7.80
CA THR A 63 13.91 -17.18 7.93
C THR A 63 15.01 -16.73 6.97
N CYS A 64 14.65 -16.44 5.71
CA CYS A 64 15.58 -15.88 4.72
C CYS A 64 16.20 -14.56 5.20
N LEU A 65 15.38 -13.64 5.73
CA LEU A 65 15.82 -12.33 6.22
C LEU A 65 16.69 -12.45 7.48
N SER A 66 16.48 -13.47 8.33
CA SER A 66 17.39 -13.75 9.45
C SER A 66 18.80 -14.16 9.00
N LEU A 67 18.90 -14.80 7.83
CA LEU A 67 20.17 -15.24 7.23
C LEU A 67 20.78 -14.18 6.31
N SER A 68 19.94 -13.40 5.61
CA SER A 68 20.32 -12.37 4.65
C SER A 68 19.35 -11.19 4.76
N PRO A 69 19.62 -10.23 5.66
CA PRO A 69 18.70 -9.14 5.97
C PRO A 69 18.36 -8.22 4.79
N ASN A 70 19.23 -8.12 3.79
CA ASN A 70 19.06 -7.22 2.64
C ASN A 70 18.48 -7.94 1.41
N ASN A 71 17.87 -9.11 1.58
CA ASN A 71 17.32 -9.86 0.44
C ASN A 71 16.04 -9.22 -0.08
N MET A 72 16.17 -8.46 -1.19
CA MET A 72 15.06 -7.77 -1.87
C MET A 72 13.88 -8.70 -2.20
N LYS A 73 14.14 -9.93 -2.66
CA LYS A 73 13.06 -10.90 -2.99
C LYS A 73 12.34 -11.37 -1.75
N ALA A 74 13.04 -11.60 -0.65
CA ALA A 74 12.43 -12.01 0.61
C ALA A 74 11.50 -10.92 1.15
N HIS A 75 11.93 -9.64 1.14
CA HIS A 75 11.05 -8.52 1.50
C HIS A 75 9.84 -8.41 0.58
N TYR A 76 10.02 -8.55 -0.74
CA TYR A 76 8.92 -8.48 -1.69
C TYR A 76 7.89 -9.61 -1.50
N TYR A 77 8.35 -10.85 -1.31
CA TYR A 77 7.47 -12.00 -1.05
C TYR A 77 6.80 -11.91 0.32
N LEU A 78 7.49 -11.41 1.35
CA LEU A 78 6.92 -11.16 2.66
C LEU A 78 5.83 -10.08 2.59
N ALA A 79 6.08 -8.99 1.86
CA ALA A 79 5.09 -7.95 1.61
C ALA A 79 3.86 -8.51 0.90
N GLN A 80 4.05 -9.34 -0.13
CA GLN A 80 2.95 -9.99 -0.84
C GLN A 80 2.14 -10.91 0.08
N SER A 81 2.81 -11.74 0.90
CA SER A 81 2.14 -12.58 1.89
C SER A 81 1.34 -11.77 2.91
N HIS A 82 1.93 -10.71 3.47
CA HIS A 82 1.21 -9.84 4.41
C HIS A 82 0.02 -9.12 3.78
N PHE A 83 0.14 -8.72 2.52
CA PHE A 83 -0.95 -8.09 1.78
C PHE A 83 -2.16 -9.02 1.66
N GLU A 84 -1.92 -10.28 1.29
CA GLU A 84 -2.98 -11.31 1.16
C GLU A 84 -3.56 -11.72 2.53
N LEU A 85 -2.74 -11.68 3.58
CA LEU A 85 -3.17 -11.86 4.97
C LEU A 85 -3.87 -10.62 5.56
N LYS A 86 -4.07 -9.55 4.77
CA LYS A 86 -4.69 -8.27 5.18
C LYS A 86 -3.93 -7.51 6.26
N ASN A 87 -2.66 -7.82 6.46
CA ASN A 87 -1.75 -7.09 7.34
C ASN A 87 -1.09 -5.96 6.54
N TYR A 88 -1.90 -4.97 6.12
CA TYR A 88 -1.50 -3.97 5.12
C TYR A 88 -0.34 -3.07 5.59
N ASP A 89 -0.26 -2.72 6.87
CA ASP A 89 0.82 -1.89 7.39
C ASP A 89 2.17 -2.62 7.34
N ALA A 90 2.19 -3.88 7.78
CA ALA A 90 3.37 -4.75 7.67
C ALA A 90 3.73 -5.00 6.19
N ALA A 91 2.74 -5.17 5.31
CA ALA A 91 2.96 -5.31 3.88
C ALA A 91 3.63 -4.07 3.29
N LEU A 92 3.17 -2.87 3.65
CA LEU A 92 3.72 -1.60 3.19
C LEU A 92 5.17 -1.42 3.63
N GLU A 93 5.48 -1.69 4.91
CA GLU A 93 6.85 -1.61 5.44
C GLU A 93 7.81 -2.49 4.63
N GLN A 94 7.44 -3.77 4.44
CA GLN A 94 8.27 -4.72 3.70
C GLN A 94 8.36 -4.36 2.20
N ALA A 95 7.28 -3.82 1.61
CA ALA A 95 7.29 -3.37 0.22
C ALA A 95 8.23 -2.17 0.01
N LEU A 96 8.29 -1.22 0.96
CA LEU A 96 9.21 -0.08 0.93
C LEU A 96 10.67 -0.53 1.08
N LEU A 97 10.95 -1.50 1.96
CA LEU A 97 12.28 -2.10 2.09
C LEU A 97 12.70 -2.79 0.78
N ALA A 98 11.83 -3.61 0.19
CA ALA A 98 12.07 -4.23 -1.11
C ALA A 98 12.32 -3.19 -2.21
N HIS A 99 11.55 -2.10 -2.22
CA HIS A 99 11.67 -1.02 -3.19
C HIS A 99 13.03 -0.33 -3.09
N SER A 100 13.44 0.02 -1.87
CA SER A 100 14.74 0.66 -1.62
C SER A 100 15.92 -0.22 -2.06
N ALA A 101 15.87 -1.51 -1.76
CA ALA A 101 16.89 -2.46 -2.18
C ALA A 101 16.94 -2.63 -3.70
N CYS A 102 15.77 -2.69 -4.36
CA CYS A 102 15.65 -2.81 -5.82
C CYS A 102 16.14 -1.53 -6.54
N ALA A 103 15.83 -0.36 -5.99
CA ALA A 103 16.28 0.93 -6.52
C ALA A 103 17.82 1.05 -6.50
N ALA A 104 18.48 0.47 -5.49
CA ALA A 104 19.94 0.44 -5.42
C ALA A 104 20.58 -0.50 -6.47
N THR A 105 19.91 -1.60 -6.83
CA THR A 105 20.43 -2.57 -7.81
C THR A 105 19.97 -2.32 -9.24
N SER A 106 19.06 -1.35 -9.46
CA SER A 106 18.50 -1.03 -10.79
C SER A 106 17.85 -2.24 -11.49
N ASP A 107 17.24 -3.14 -10.72
CA ASP A 107 16.58 -4.35 -11.25
C ASP A 107 15.31 -3.97 -12.06
N LYS A 108 14.92 -4.82 -13.01
CA LYS A 108 13.68 -4.70 -13.77
C LYS A 108 12.44 -4.90 -12.91
N SER A 109 12.58 -5.60 -11.78
CA SER A 109 11.50 -5.86 -10.83
C SER A 109 10.95 -4.60 -10.14
N ILE A 110 11.61 -3.43 -10.27
CA ILE A 110 11.20 -2.20 -9.59
C ILE A 110 9.73 -1.83 -9.88
N SER A 111 9.28 -1.93 -11.13
CA SER A 111 7.88 -1.61 -11.49
C SER A 111 6.85 -2.46 -10.74
N SER A 112 7.12 -3.77 -10.59
CA SER A 112 6.23 -4.67 -9.84
C SER A 112 6.20 -4.34 -8.34
N ILE A 113 7.34 -3.93 -7.79
CA ILE A 113 7.45 -3.54 -6.37
C ILE A 113 6.76 -2.20 -6.14
N THR A 114 6.97 -1.22 -7.00
CA THR A 114 6.28 0.09 -6.96
C THR A 114 4.76 -0.08 -7.00
N ALA A 115 4.27 -0.96 -7.89
CA ALA A 115 2.85 -1.30 -7.94
C ALA A 115 2.34 -2.00 -6.67
N LEU A 116 3.18 -2.76 -5.95
CA LEU A 116 2.82 -3.33 -4.65
C LEU A 116 2.75 -2.25 -3.56
N VAL A 117 3.72 -1.32 -3.53
CA VAL A 117 3.72 -0.18 -2.58
C VAL A 117 2.43 0.64 -2.72
N LEU A 118 2.06 1.00 -3.95
CA LEU A 118 0.82 1.73 -4.25
C LEU A 118 -0.42 0.98 -3.76
N ARG A 119 -0.52 -0.32 -4.07
CA ARG A 119 -1.62 -1.17 -3.59
C ARG A 119 -1.69 -1.22 -2.05
N CYS A 120 -0.55 -1.33 -1.37
CA CYS A 120 -0.51 -1.33 0.09
C CYS A 120 -0.98 0.02 0.66
N LYS A 121 -0.47 1.15 0.15
CA LYS A 121 -0.88 2.50 0.56
C LYS A 121 -2.39 2.71 0.40
N LYS A 122 -2.94 2.31 -0.74
CA LYS A 122 -4.38 2.36 -1.00
C LYS A 122 -5.17 1.55 0.03
N GLN A 123 -4.77 0.32 0.31
CA GLN A 123 -5.47 -0.53 1.29
C GLN A 123 -5.37 -0.01 2.73
N CYS A 124 -4.21 0.51 3.15
CA CYS A 124 -4.06 1.19 4.44
C CYS A 124 -5.03 2.38 4.54
N TRP A 125 -5.08 3.22 3.50
CA TRP A 125 -6.01 4.35 3.46
C TRP A 125 -7.47 3.91 3.47
N GLU A 126 -7.87 2.91 2.67
CA GLU A 126 -9.25 2.39 2.65
C GLU A 126 -9.64 1.79 4.01
N ALA A 127 -8.72 1.12 4.70
CA ALA A 127 -8.96 0.61 6.05
C ALA A 127 -9.18 1.74 7.06
N ALA A 128 -8.29 2.75 7.07
CA ALA A 128 -8.42 3.92 7.93
C ALA A 128 -9.68 4.73 7.62
N ASP A 129 -10.00 4.90 6.34
CA ASP A 129 -11.18 5.63 5.89
C ASP A 129 -12.47 4.91 6.30
N ARG A 130 -12.54 3.58 6.14
CA ARG A 130 -13.67 2.79 6.65
C ARG A 130 -13.83 2.90 8.16
N ALA A 131 -12.73 2.92 8.91
CA ALA A 131 -12.77 3.11 10.36
C ALA A 131 -13.33 4.49 10.72
N ARG A 132 -12.81 5.57 10.11
CA ARG A 132 -13.31 6.94 10.29
C ARG A 132 -14.81 7.07 9.98
N HIS A 133 -15.28 6.45 8.89
CA HIS A 133 -16.70 6.49 8.55
C HIS A 133 -17.57 5.77 9.59
N ARG A 134 -17.12 4.63 10.12
CA ARG A 134 -17.84 3.92 11.18
C ARG A 134 -17.92 4.75 12.46
N GLU A 135 -16.79 5.29 12.90
CA GLU A 135 -16.70 6.16 14.08
C GLU A 135 -17.60 7.39 13.94
N ALA A 136 -17.63 8.03 12.77
CA ALA A 136 -18.49 9.17 12.51
C ALA A 136 -19.99 8.80 12.58
N THR A 137 -20.38 7.67 11.98
CA THR A 137 -21.77 7.18 12.03
C THR A 137 -22.19 6.78 13.45
N ASP A 138 -21.30 6.14 14.21
CA ASP A 138 -21.56 5.76 15.59
C ASP A 138 -21.71 7.00 16.49
N LEU A 139 -20.84 8.00 16.31
CA LEU A 139 -20.95 9.29 17.01
C LEU A 139 -22.23 10.05 16.65
N GLU A 140 -22.61 10.08 15.37
CA GLU A 140 -23.87 10.70 14.94
C GLU A 140 -25.07 10.05 15.63
N ARG A 141 -25.10 8.70 15.69
CA ARG A 141 -26.14 7.94 16.40
C ARG A 141 -26.17 8.27 17.89
N GLU A 142 -25.03 8.22 18.57
CA GLU A 142 -24.93 8.49 20.01
C GLU A 142 -25.40 9.91 20.36
N LEU A 143 -24.97 10.91 19.59
CA LEU A 143 -25.37 12.30 19.80
C LEU A 143 -26.87 12.51 19.55
N MET A 144 -27.43 11.87 18.52
CA MET A 144 -28.88 11.91 18.28
C MET A 144 -29.67 11.28 19.43
N GLU A 145 -29.26 10.11 19.92
CA GLU A 145 -29.90 9.45 21.07
C GLU A 145 -29.83 10.30 22.34
N LEU A 146 -28.69 10.97 22.59
CA LEU A 146 -28.54 11.88 23.72
C LEU A 146 -29.47 13.09 23.61
N LEU A 147 -29.60 13.69 22.42
CA LEU A 147 -30.52 14.80 22.19
C LEU A 147 -31.98 14.38 22.37
N GLU A 148 -32.35 13.18 21.94
CA GLU A 148 -33.70 12.63 22.15
C GLU A 148 -34.00 12.42 23.64
N ARG A 149 -33.06 11.85 24.40
CA ARG A 149 -33.20 11.69 25.86
C ARG A 149 -33.35 13.02 26.57
N GLN A 150 -32.49 13.99 26.25
CA GLN A 150 -32.57 15.35 26.83
C GLN A 150 -33.89 16.03 26.50
N ARG A 151 -34.40 15.85 25.27
CA ARG A 151 -35.71 16.35 24.87
C ARG A 151 -36.80 15.73 25.72
N ASP A 152 -36.81 14.40 25.86
CA ASP A 152 -37.85 13.68 26.59
C ASP A 152 -37.81 14.01 28.10
N GLU A 153 -36.61 14.20 28.68
CA GLU A 153 -36.43 14.67 30.06
C GLU A 153 -36.93 16.11 30.26
N ALA A 154 -36.55 17.04 29.38
CA ALA A 154 -37.00 18.44 29.46
C ALA A 154 -38.52 18.56 29.28
N LEU A 155 -39.10 17.82 28.34
CA LEU A 155 -40.54 17.72 28.17
C LEU A 155 -41.21 16.99 29.34
N GLY A 156 -40.51 16.11 30.06
CA GLY A 156 -41.05 15.44 31.25
C GLY A 156 -41.14 16.36 32.48
N GLN A 157 -40.32 17.41 32.55
CA GLN A 157 -40.25 18.34 33.67
C GLN A 157 -41.18 19.55 33.52
N GLU A 158 -41.64 19.84 32.30
CA GLU A 158 -42.41 21.05 31.99
C GLU A 158 -43.90 20.74 31.77
N ASP A 159 -44.77 21.35 32.58
CA ASP A 159 -46.22 21.13 32.52
C ASP A 159 -46.93 22.15 31.62
N GLU A 160 -46.34 23.33 31.39
CA GLU A 160 -46.96 24.38 30.58
C GLU A 160 -46.87 24.08 29.07
N ALA A 161 -48.02 23.95 28.41
CA ALA A 161 -48.10 23.59 26.98
C ALA A 161 -47.32 24.54 26.06
N LEU A 162 -47.29 25.84 26.36
CA LEU A 162 -46.57 26.83 25.56
C LEU A 162 -45.04 26.66 25.67
N GLN A 163 -44.56 26.35 26.88
CA GLN A 163 -43.13 26.13 27.14
C GLN A 163 -42.68 24.81 26.52
N ARG A 164 -43.49 23.75 26.61
CA ARG A 164 -43.25 22.46 25.94
C ARG A 164 -43.10 22.60 24.43
N ASP A 165 -43.96 23.38 23.77
CA ASP A 165 -43.86 23.65 22.32
C ASP A 165 -42.57 24.40 21.97
N SER A 166 -42.17 25.38 22.79
CA SER A 166 -40.90 26.08 22.63
C SER A 166 -39.69 25.15 22.77
N ILE A 167 -39.67 24.30 23.80
CA ILE A 167 -38.62 23.30 24.03
C ILE A 167 -38.54 22.31 22.87
N GLY A 168 -39.68 21.81 22.39
CA GLY A 168 -39.74 20.89 21.24
C GLY A 168 -39.11 21.50 20.00
N LYS A 169 -39.47 22.74 19.66
CA LYS A 169 -38.89 23.47 18.51
C LYS A 169 -37.39 23.69 18.64
N GLU A 170 -36.90 24.02 19.84
CA GLU A 170 -35.46 24.18 20.08
C GLU A 170 -34.71 22.85 19.89
N CYS A 171 -35.24 21.75 20.42
CA CYS A 171 -34.67 20.40 20.25
C CYS A 171 -34.67 19.97 18.79
N ASP A 172 -35.75 20.20 18.05
CA ASP A 172 -35.85 19.88 16.62
C ASP A 172 -34.81 20.67 15.81
N LEU A 173 -34.59 21.94 16.15
CA LEU A 173 -33.57 22.78 15.51
C LEU A 173 -32.16 22.27 15.81
N LYS A 174 -31.87 21.84 17.05
CA LYS A 174 -30.59 21.22 17.42
C LYS A 174 -30.34 19.92 16.65
N GLN A 175 -31.34 19.05 16.54
CA GLN A 175 -31.24 17.81 15.77
C GLN A 175 -31.00 18.08 14.28
N ALA A 176 -31.73 19.05 13.70
CA ALA A 176 -31.55 19.44 12.31
C ALA A 176 -30.13 20.00 12.05
N LEU A 177 -29.62 20.85 12.95
CA LEU A 177 -28.26 21.38 12.88
C LEU A 177 -27.22 20.27 12.97
N LEU A 178 -27.39 19.31 13.88
CA LEU A 178 -26.48 18.18 14.04
C LEU A 178 -26.39 17.34 12.76
N ARG A 179 -27.55 16.97 12.18
CA ARG A 179 -27.60 16.22 10.92
C ARG A 179 -26.91 16.97 9.78
N ASP A 180 -27.19 18.27 9.64
CA ASP A 180 -26.55 19.13 8.63
C ASP A 180 -25.01 19.19 8.81
N LEU A 181 -24.52 19.22 10.05
CA LEU A 181 -23.07 19.17 10.31
C LEU A 181 -22.43 17.87 9.82
N PHE A 182 -23.03 16.71 10.13
CA PHE A 182 -22.55 15.41 9.66
C PHE A 182 -22.69 15.25 8.14
N ASP A 183 -23.78 15.75 7.55
CA ASP A 183 -23.97 15.75 6.09
C ASP A 183 -22.94 16.62 5.37
N ARG A 184 -22.63 17.80 5.89
CA ARG A 184 -21.56 18.65 5.33
C ARG A 184 -20.19 17.97 5.42
N ALA A 185 -19.90 17.29 6.53
CA ALA A 185 -18.66 16.54 6.70
C ALA A 185 -18.55 15.40 5.68
N ARG A 186 -19.64 14.63 5.47
CA ARG A 186 -19.73 13.58 4.43
C ARG A 186 -19.61 14.13 3.00
N ASN A 187 -20.22 15.27 2.71
CA ASN A 187 -20.21 15.83 1.35
C ASN A 187 -18.83 16.38 0.98
N LYS A 188 -18.06 16.89 1.97
CA LYS A 188 -16.68 17.35 1.74
C LYS A 188 -15.76 16.20 1.28
N THR A 189 -15.96 14.98 1.75
CA THR A 189 -15.19 13.80 1.31
C THR A 189 -15.63 13.27 -0.06
N GLN A 190 -16.81 13.66 -0.55
CA GLN A 190 -17.31 13.31 -1.89
C GLN A 190 -16.95 14.35 -2.96
N MET A 191 -16.26 15.44 -2.61
CA MET A 191 -15.80 16.43 -3.58
C MET A 191 -14.89 15.82 -4.66
N ARG A 192 -14.83 16.50 -5.80
CA ARG A 192 -14.16 16.04 -7.02
C ARG A 192 -12.73 15.59 -6.73
N ARG A 193 -12.48 14.32 -7.03
CA ARG A 193 -11.21 13.63 -6.89
C ARG A 193 -10.28 14.04 -8.05
N GLU A 194 -9.51 15.11 -7.85
CA GLU A 194 -8.48 15.55 -8.80
C GLU A 194 -7.10 15.28 -8.21
N VAL A 195 -6.25 14.58 -8.96
CA VAL A 195 -4.86 14.37 -8.60
C VAL A 195 -4.04 15.54 -9.15
N PRO A 196 -3.21 16.20 -8.33
CA PRO A 196 -2.37 17.29 -8.81
C PRO A 196 -1.39 16.81 -9.88
N ASP A 197 -1.25 17.59 -10.95
CA ASP A 197 -0.35 17.27 -12.07
C ASP A 197 1.10 17.02 -11.63
N TRP A 198 1.56 17.68 -10.57
CA TRP A 198 2.93 17.51 -10.05
C TRP A 198 3.17 16.12 -9.44
N ALA A 199 2.13 15.37 -9.10
CA ALA A 199 2.24 14.03 -8.52
C ALA A 199 2.19 12.90 -9.57
N ILE A 200 1.85 13.25 -10.81
CA ILE A 200 1.65 12.31 -11.92
C ILE A 200 2.93 12.23 -12.75
N ASP A 201 3.35 11.00 -13.06
CA ASP A 201 4.48 10.74 -13.93
C ASP A 201 4.10 10.96 -15.40
N GLU A 202 4.85 11.79 -16.14
CA GLU A 202 4.58 12.09 -17.56
C GLU A 202 4.79 10.87 -18.48
N ILE A 203 5.48 9.81 -18.03
CA ILE A 203 5.72 8.58 -18.82
C ILE A 203 4.60 7.56 -18.63
N SER A 204 4.33 7.17 -17.38
CA SER A 204 3.34 6.15 -17.05
C SER A 204 1.93 6.69 -16.87
N PHE A 205 1.78 8.02 -16.72
CA PHE A 205 0.55 8.71 -16.30
C PHE A 205 0.00 8.24 -14.95
N GLY A 206 0.78 7.48 -14.18
CA GLY A 206 0.43 7.04 -12.84
C GLY A 206 1.04 7.90 -11.74
N PHE A 207 0.56 7.69 -10.51
CA PHE A 207 1.05 8.39 -9.33
C PHE A 207 2.51 8.02 -9.00
N MET A 208 3.36 9.02 -8.75
CA MET A 208 4.77 8.82 -8.42
C MET A 208 4.98 8.33 -6.97
N VAL A 209 5.81 7.31 -6.82
CA VAL A 209 6.22 6.74 -5.51
C VAL A 209 7.66 7.10 -5.19
N ASP A 210 8.56 7.01 -6.18
CA ASP A 210 9.97 7.35 -6.01
C ASP A 210 10.43 8.27 -7.14
N PRO A 211 9.98 9.53 -7.10
CA PRO A 211 10.31 10.51 -8.13
C PRO A 211 11.82 10.76 -8.18
N VAL A 212 12.36 10.77 -9.38
CA VAL A 212 13.74 11.14 -9.69
C VAL A 212 13.78 12.32 -10.63
N VAL A 213 14.66 13.26 -10.36
CA VAL A 213 14.86 14.46 -11.17
C VAL A 213 16.01 14.24 -12.16
N THR A 214 15.81 14.66 -13.40
CA THR A 214 16.82 14.69 -14.46
C THR A 214 17.64 15.98 -14.40
N ARG A 215 18.71 16.09 -15.22
CA ARG A 215 19.53 17.33 -15.28
C ARG A 215 18.73 18.56 -15.72
N THR A 216 17.61 18.38 -16.41
CA THR A 216 16.74 19.45 -16.90
C THR A 216 15.77 19.96 -15.83
N GLY A 217 15.76 19.34 -14.65
CA GLY A 217 14.87 19.68 -13.53
C GLY A 217 13.51 18.99 -13.59
N LYS A 218 13.24 18.19 -14.62
CA LYS A 218 12.01 17.39 -14.74
C LYS A 218 12.07 16.14 -13.87
N SER A 219 10.96 15.83 -13.21
CA SER A 219 10.85 14.65 -12.35
C SER A 219 9.97 13.59 -13.00
N TYR A 220 10.39 12.33 -12.87
CA TYR A 220 9.69 11.15 -13.38
C TYR A 220 9.66 10.08 -12.29
N GLU A 221 8.73 9.13 -12.38
CA GLU A 221 8.78 7.92 -11.56
C GLU A 221 10.03 7.10 -11.92
N ARG A 222 10.82 6.68 -10.91
CA ARG A 222 12.05 5.90 -11.15
C ARG A 222 11.79 4.68 -12.01
N ALA A 223 10.73 3.92 -11.72
CA ALA A 223 10.44 2.70 -12.48
C ALA A 223 10.24 3.00 -13.98
N SER A 224 9.53 4.08 -14.31
CA SER A 224 9.21 4.49 -15.68
C SER A 224 10.43 4.99 -16.44
N ILE A 225 11.17 5.95 -15.87
CA ILE A 225 12.34 6.53 -16.54
C ILE A 225 13.47 5.52 -16.72
N MET A 226 13.65 4.61 -15.76
CA MET A 226 14.66 3.56 -15.88
C MET A 226 14.35 2.59 -17.02
N GLU A 227 13.08 2.27 -17.24
CA GLU A 227 12.68 1.45 -18.39
C GLU A 227 12.81 2.21 -19.72
N HIS A 228 12.46 3.49 -19.74
CA HIS A 228 12.68 4.35 -20.91
C HIS A 228 14.17 4.41 -21.29
N LEU A 229 15.06 4.68 -20.34
CA LEU A 229 16.51 4.81 -20.58
C LEU A 229 17.16 3.52 -21.05
N ARG A 230 16.60 2.34 -20.73
CA ARG A 230 17.06 1.06 -21.29
C ARG A 230 16.79 0.94 -22.79
N ARG A 231 15.75 1.62 -23.30
CA ARG A 231 15.35 1.60 -24.72
C ARG A 231 15.88 2.79 -25.48
N HIS A 232 15.88 3.96 -24.85
CA HIS A 232 16.22 5.25 -25.43
C HIS A 232 17.07 6.06 -24.45
N PRO A 233 18.40 6.20 -24.67
CA PRO A 233 19.32 6.88 -23.75
C PRO A 233 19.25 8.42 -23.89
N SER A 234 18.04 8.97 -23.84
CA SER A 234 17.77 10.40 -23.92
C SER A 234 16.58 10.80 -23.04
N ASP A 235 16.56 12.06 -22.61
CA ASP A 235 15.46 12.64 -21.84
C ASP A 235 14.15 12.55 -22.65
N PRO A 236 13.05 12.03 -22.07
CA PRO A 236 11.78 11.87 -22.78
C PRO A 236 11.23 13.17 -23.36
N LEU A 237 11.44 14.29 -22.66
CA LEU A 237 10.92 15.60 -23.03
C LEU A 237 11.90 16.36 -23.92
N THR A 238 13.14 16.56 -23.46
CA THR A 238 14.10 17.44 -24.16
C THR A 238 14.89 16.74 -25.26
N ARG A 239 14.85 15.40 -25.30
CA ARG A 239 15.64 14.54 -26.21
C ARG A 239 17.16 14.66 -26.05
N GLU A 240 17.63 15.36 -25.03
CA GLU A 240 19.05 15.46 -24.71
C GLU A 240 19.60 14.12 -24.18
N PRO A 241 20.90 13.82 -24.38
CA PRO A 241 21.51 12.60 -23.85
C PRO A 241 21.44 12.52 -22.32
N LEU A 242 20.79 11.46 -21.83
CA LEU A 242 20.55 11.22 -20.40
C LEU A 242 20.94 9.78 -20.06
N GLN A 243 21.71 9.61 -18.98
CA GLN A 243 22.12 8.32 -18.46
C GLN A 243 21.49 8.08 -17.08
N PRO A 244 21.31 6.81 -16.66
CA PRO A 244 20.79 6.50 -15.33
C PRO A 244 21.59 7.13 -14.18
N SER A 245 22.91 7.30 -14.37
CA SER A 245 23.81 7.95 -13.39
C SER A 245 23.55 9.45 -13.21
N ASP A 246 22.80 10.07 -14.11
CA ASP A 246 22.43 11.49 -14.03
C ASP A 246 21.20 11.72 -13.15
N LEU A 247 20.41 10.67 -12.90
CA LEU A 247 19.18 10.77 -12.13
C LEU A 247 19.52 11.04 -10.65
N ARG A 248 18.76 11.95 -10.04
CA ARG A 248 18.88 12.26 -8.60
C ARG A 248 17.54 12.03 -7.91
N PRO A 249 17.49 11.39 -6.73
CA PRO A 249 16.24 11.25 -5.98
C PRO A 249 15.65 12.62 -5.64
N ASN A 250 14.39 12.86 -5.99
CA ASN A 250 13.67 14.08 -5.62
C ASN A 250 12.96 13.86 -4.27
N ILE A 251 13.71 14.01 -3.18
CA ILE A 251 13.23 13.70 -1.82
C ILE A 251 12.05 14.59 -1.43
N ALA A 252 12.08 15.87 -1.80
CA ALA A 252 11.00 16.81 -1.49
C ALA A 252 9.69 16.43 -2.19
N LEU A 253 9.77 16.10 -3.48
CA LEU A 253 8.59 15.65 -4.23
C LEU A 253 8.07 14.31 -3.71
N ARG A 254 8.96 13.38 -3.34
CA ARG A 254 8.57 12.11 -2.73
C ARG A 254 7.79 12.32 -1.44
N GLN A 255 8.25 13.21 -0.57
CA GLN A 255 7.56 13.53 0.68
C GLN A 255 6.20 14.18 0.41
N ALA A 256 6.10 15.10 -0.55
CA ALA A 256 4.83 15.70 -0.95
C ALA A 256 3.84 14.66 -1.50
N CYS A 257 4.32 13.72 -2.33
CA CYS A 257 3.54 12.58 -2.82
C CYS A 257 3.06 11.67 -1.67
N ASP A 258 3.94 11.36 -0.71
CA ASP A 258 3.62 10.54 0.45
C ASP A 258 2.55 11.20 1.33
N ASP A 259 2.69 12.50 1.62
CA ASP A 259 1.74 13.24 2.42
C ASP A 259 0.38 13.37 1.71
N PHE A 260 0.39 13.61 0.39
CA PHE A 260 -0.84 13.63 -0.40
C PHE A 260 -1.59 12.28 -0.36
N LEU A 261 -0.88 11.15 -0.50
CA LEU A 261 -1.50 9.82 -0.46
C LEU A 261 -2.00 9.41 0.93
N LYS A 262 -1.43 9.94 2.02
CA LYS A 262 -1.96 9.68 3.37
C LYS A 262 -3.39 10.17 3.52
N ASP A 263 -3.72 11.30 2.90
CA ASP A 263 -5.06 11.87 2.95
C ASP A 263 -5.92 11.42 1.76
N ASN A 264 -5.29 11.10 0.62
CA ASN A 264 -5.96 10.83 -0.65
C ASN A 264 -5.54 9.47 -1.25
N GLY A 265 -5.65 8.38 -0.49
CA GLY A 265 -5.23 7.06 -0.98
C GLY A 265 -5.98 6.53 -2.21
N TRP A 266 -7.14 7.12 -2.53
CA TRP A 266 -7.86 6.87 -3.79
C TRP A 266 -7.10 7.33 -5.04
N ALA A 267 -6.14 8.25 -4.91
CA ALA A 267 -5.37 8.81 -6.02
C ALA A 267 -4.41 7.79 -6.67
N VAL A 268 -4.23 6.63 -6.04
CA VAL A 268 -3.44 5.53 -6.59
C VAL A 268 -4.01 4.99 -7.90
N ASP A 269 -5.32 5.07 -8.11
CA ASP A 269 -5.99 4.55 -9.32
C ASP A 269 -6.20 5.60 -10.42
N TRP A 270 -5.56 6.78 -10.30
CA TRP A 270 -5.61 7.83 -11.31
C TRP A 270 -4.83 7.43 -12.56
#